data_AF-A0A485APS6-F1
#
_entry.id   AF-A0A485APS6-F1
#
_cell.length_a   1.000
_cell.length_b   1.000
_cell.length_c   1.000
_cell.angle_alpha   90.00
_cell.angle_beta   90.00
_cell.angle_gamma   90.00
#
_symmetry.space_group_name_H-M   'P 1'
#
loop_
_entity.id
_entity.type
_entity.pdbx_description
1 polymer ?
#
loop_
_entity_poly.entity_id
_entity_poly.type
_entity_poly.pdbx_seq_one_letter_code
_entity_poly.pdbx_strand_id
1 'polypeptide(L)'
;MWRWSIWLYSALRGLQLAWEHTMIQLHPSPFQTCDFAARFPTWLPLDKWIPQMFVASGDCSVRQWEFLTLEMPQWLVGIFAAYLIVALLVLIAQPFKPKKRDLFGR
;
A
#
# COMPACT_ATOMS: atom_id res chain seq x y z
N MET A 1 16.61 3.88 -12.21
CA MET A 1 15.68 2.74 -12.38
C MET A 1 15.15 2.23 -11.04
N TRP A 2 16.01 1.79 -10.11
CA TRP A 2 15.65 1.16 -8.83
C TRP A 2 14.57 1.88 -8.00
N ARG A 3 14.62 3.21 -7.92
CA ARG A 3 13.64 4.02 -7.17
C ARG A 3 12.21 3.86 -7.70
N TRP A 4 12.03 3.76 -9.02
CA TRP A 4 10.71 3.57 -9.64
C TRP A 4 10.17 2.16 -9.40
N SER A 5 11.05 1.16 -9.47
CA SER A 5 10.69 -0.24 -9.22
C SER A 5 10.22 -0.46 -7.78
N ILE A 6 10.91 0.13 -6.79
CA ILE A 6 10.47 0.08 -5.39
C ILE A 6 9.09 0.73 -5.23
N TRP A 7 8.90 1.89 -5.85
CA TRP A 7 7.66 2.65 -5.70
C TRP A 7 6.45 1.90 -6.28
N LEU A 8 6.59 1.35 -7.49
CA LEU A 8 5.57 0.52 -8.12
C LEU A 8 5.30 -0.76 -7.32
N TYR A 9 6.36 -1.45 -6.88
CA TYR A 9 6.21 -2.69 -6.11
C TYR A 9 5.48 -2.45 -4.79
N SER A 10 5.86 -1.40 -4.06
CA SER A 10 5.21 -1.03 -2.79
C SER A 10 3.76 -0.63 -2.99
N ALA A 11 3.44 0.17 -4.01
CA ALA A 11 2.08 0.59 -4.32
C ALA A 11 1.19 -0.61 -4.70
N LEU A 12 1.69 -1.53 -5.53
CA LEU A 12 0.97 -2.74 -5.94
C LEU A 12 0.70 -3.67 -4.76
N ARG A 13 1.72 -3.95 -3.93
CA ARG A 13 1.56 -4.81 -2.75
C ARG A 13 0.65 -4.18 -1.70
N GLY A 14 0.75 -2.86 -1.50
CA GLY A 14 -0.13 -2.11 -0.61
C GLY A 14 -1.58 -2.14 -1.06
N LEU A 15 -1.83 -1.95 -2.37
CA LEU A 15 -3.17 -2.03 -2.95
C LEU A 15 -3.76 -3.44 -2.80
N GLN A 16 -2.98 -4.48 -3.08
CA GLN A 16 -3.42 -5.87 -2.96
C GLN A 16 -3.85 -6.20 -1.52
N LEU A 17 -3.04 -5.81 -0.52
CA LEU A 17 -3.38 -6.02 0.90
C LEU A 17 -4.64 -5.25 1.29
N ALA A 18 -4.72 -3.96 0.95
CA ALA A 18 -5.87 -3.13 1.29
C ALA A 18 -7.16 -3.68 0.67
N TRP A 19 -7.09 -4.18 -0.57
CA TRP A 19 -8.20 -4.83 -1.25
C TRP A 19 -8.67 -6.10 -0.53
N GLU A 20 -7.75 -6.97 -0.15
CA GLU A 20 -8.05 -8.19 0.60
C GLU A 20 -8.73 -7.87 1.95
N HIS A 21 -8.21 -6.88 2.68
CA HIS A 21 -8.83 -6.40 3.91
C HIS A 21 -10.24 -5.83 3.68
N THR A 22 -10.46 -5.04 2.62
CA THR A 22 -11.82 -4.57 2.30
C THR A 22 -12.76 -5.72 1.98
N MET A 23 -12.28 -6.73 1.24
CA MET A 23 -13.11 -7.87 0.86
C MET A 23 -13.57 -8.68 2.08
N ILE A 24 -12.68 -8.86 3.08
CA ILE A 24 -13.02 -9.50 4.35
C ILE A 24 -14.11 -8.71 5.10
N GLN A 25 -14.05 -7.37 5.09
CA GLN A 25 -15.05 -6.51 5.74
C GLN A 25 -16.40 -6.45 5.02
N LEU A 26 -16.41 -6.57 3.69
CA LEU A 26 -17.61 -6.56 2.86
C LEU A 26 -18.29 -7.94 2.78
N HIS A 27 -17.50 -9.02 2.78
CA HIS A 27 -17.98 -10.41 2.71
C HIS A 27 -17.44 -11.21 3.90
N PRO A 28 -18.00 -11.01 5.11
CA PRO A 28 -17.55 -11.72 6.29
C PRO A 28 -17.86 -13.21 6.14
N SER A 29 -16.83 -14.01 5.91
CA SER A 29 -16.93 -15.47 5.94
C SER A 29 -16.18 -16.00 7.15
N PRO A 30 -16.75 -16.94 7.93
CA PRO A 30 -16.12 -17.44 9.15
C PRO A 30 -14.83 -18.24 8.90
N PHE A 31 -14.49 -18.53 7.65
CA PHE A 31 -13.29 -19.25 7.24
C PHE A 31 -12.18 -18.35 6.67
N GLN A 32 -12.46 -17.05 6.45
CA GLN A 32 -11.49 -16.06 5.98
C GLN A 32 -11.22 -15.07 7.11
N THR A 33 -10.46 -15.52 8.11
CA THR A 33 -9.99 -14.67 9.21
C THR A 33 -8.55 -14.25 8.96
N CYS A 34 -8.19 -13.02 9.35
CA CYS A 34 -6.79 -12.63 9.42
C CYS A 34 -6.03 -13.51 10.44
N ASP A 35 -4.73 -13.71 10.21
CA ASP A 35 -3.87 -14.32 11.22
C ASP A 35 -3.78 -13.44 12.48
N PHE A 36 -3.88 -14.07 13.66
CA PHE A 36 -3.67 -13.41 14.96
C PHE A 36 -2.22 -12.95 15.20
N ALA A 37 -1.29 -13.30 14.30
CA ALA A 37 0.09 -12.85 14.35
C ALA A 37 0.62 -12.70 12.92
N ALA A 38 1.33 -11.60 12.66
CA ALA A 38 1.98 -11.38 11.37
C ALA A 38 3.04 -12.49 11.10
N ARG A 39 2.94 -13.12 9.93
CA ARG A 39 3.86 -14.19 9.49
C ARG A 39 5.13 -13.56 8.92
N PHE A 40 6.15 -13.38 9.76
CA PHE A 40 7.48 -12.95 9.32
C PHE A 40 8.41 -14.14 9.02
N PRO A 41 9.32 -14.04 8.03
CA PRO A 41 10.31 -15.08 7.77
C PRO A 41 11.33 -15.17 8.92
N THR A 42 11.92 -16.35 9.14
CA THR A 42 12.81 -16.63 10.29
C THR A 42 14.07 -15.75 10.34
N TRP A 43 14.50 -15.19 9.21
CA TRP A 43 15.64 -14.28 9.12
C TRP A 43 15.31 -12.81 9.46
N LEU A 44 14.05 -12.44 9.63
CA LEU A 44 13.62 -11.06 9.94
C LEU A 44 12.47 -11.02 10.96
N PRO A 45 12.72 -11.28 12.26
CA PRO A 45 11.71 -11.25 13.31
C PRO A 45 11.35 -9.81 13.71
N LEU A 46 10.65 -9.10 12.82
CA LEU A 46 10.31 -7.69 12.98
C LEU A 46 9.37 -7.43 14.16
N ASP A 47 8.57 -8.44 14.53
CA ASP A 47 7.71 -8.47 15.71
C ASP A 47 8.49 -8.35 17.03
N LYS A 48 9.69 -8.94 17.10
CA LYS A 48 10.53 -8.91 18.32
C LYS A 48 11.30 -7.61 18.47
N TRP A 49 11.69 -7.02 17.34
CA TRP A 49 12.52 -5.81 17.34
C TRP A 49 11.69 -4.55 17.57
N ILE A 50 10.48 -4.48 16.97
CA ILE A 50 9.60 -3.30 17.08
C ILE A 50 8.16 -3.78 17.37
N PRO A 51 7.89 -4.30 18.57
CA PRO A 51 6.58 -4.86 18.91
C PRO A 51 5.47 -3.81 18.88
N GLN A 52 5.77 -2.54 19.18
CA GLN A 52 4.77 -1.48 19.24
C GLN A 52 4.08 -1.21 17.88
N MET A 53 4.74 -1.51 16.75
CA MET A 53 4.21 -1.24 15.41
C MET A 53 3.75 -2.52 14.69
N PHE A 54 4.39 -3.66 14.94
CA PHE A 54 4.18 -4.89 14.15
C PHE A 54 3.37 -5.97 14.87
N VAL A 55 2.95 -5.75 16.13
CA VAL A 55 2.05 -6.66 16.83
C VAL A 55 0.62 -6.44 16.34
N ALA A 56 0.15 -7.35 15.48
CA ALA A 56 -1.25 -7.43 15.08
C ALA A 56 -2.04 -8.20 16.15
N SER A 57 -2.66 -7.48 17.10
CA SER A 57 -3.44 -8.09 18.18
C SER A 57 -4.96 -7.92 18.03
N GLY A 58 -5.42 -7.32 16.92
CA GLY A 58 -6.83 -7.01 16.68
C GLY A 58 -7.48 -7.90 15.61
N ASP A 59 -8.80 -8.09 15.74
CA ASP A 59 -9.62 -8.77 14.73
C ASP A 59 -9.84 -7.89 13.50
N CYS A 60 -9.46 -8.36 12.30
CA CYS A 60 -9.72 -7.63 11.04
C CYS A 60 -11.21 -7.49 10.69
N SER A 61 -12.08 -8.31 11.30
CA SER A 61 -13.52 -8.35 11.04
C SER A 61 -14.27 -7.20 11.72
N VAL A 62 -13.66 -6.55 12.72
CA VAL A 62 -14.29 -5.43 13.43
C VAL A 62 -13.99 -4.10 12.74
N ARG A 63 -15.05 -3.32 12.52
CA ARG A 63 -14.96 -1.93 12.02
C ARG A 63 -14.64 -1.02 13.19
N GLN A 64 -13.36 -0.65 13.32
CA GLN A 64 -12.89 0.19 14.44
C GLN A 64 -12.95 1.68 14.13
N TRP A 65 -12.98 2.07 12.86
CA TRP A 65 -12.97 3.47 12.44
C TRP A 65 -13.71 3.64 11.12
N GLU A 66 -14.69 4.54 11.16
CA GLU A 66 -15.45 4.99 10.02
C GLU A 66 -15.26 6.51 9.88
N PHE A 67 -14.82 6.96 8.71
CA PHE A 67 -14.74 8.38 8.38
C PHE A 67 -15.47 8.63 7.08
N LEU A 68 -16.45 9.52 7.13
CA LEU A 68 -17.28 9.89 5.97
C LEU A 68 -18.01 8.69 5.35
N THR A 69 -18.50 7.75 6.18
CA THR A 69 -19.12 6.46 5.79
C THR A 69 -18.19 5.45 5.11
N LEU A 70 -16.88 5.73 5.06
CA LEU A 70 -15.87 4.81 4.55
C LEU A 70 -15.00 4.27 5.69
N GLU A 71 -14.69 2.98 5.62
CA GLU A 71 -13.80 2.28 6.55
C GLU A 71 -12.32 2.60 6.28
N MET A 72 -11.46 2.41 7.29
CA MET A 72 -9.99 2.52 7.14
C MET A 72 -9.45 1.78 5.90
N PRO A 73 -9.82 0.51 5.62
CA PRO A 73 -9.26 -0.22 4.49
C PRO A 73 -9.73 0.34 3.14
N GLN A 74 -10.96 0.86 3.06
CA GLN A 74 -11.49 1.47 1.84
C GLN A 74 -10.74 2.75 1.49
N TRP A 75 -10.44 3.58 2.50
CA TRP A 75 -9.58 4.75 2.35
C TRP A 75 -8.17 4.38 1.87
N LEU A 76 -7.59 3.32 2.44
CA LEU A 76 -6.27 2.82 2.05
C LEU A 76 -6.25 2.34 0.59
N VAL A 77 -7.30 1.65 0.12
CA VAL A 77 -7.44 1.28 -1.31
C VAL A 77 -7.40 2.53 -2.19
N GLY A 78 -8.16 3.58 -1.84
CA GLY A 78 -8.19 4.84 -2.59
C GLY A 78 -6.82 5.53 -2.65
N ILE A 79 -6.12 5.61 -1.52
CA ILE A 79 -4.79 6.25 -1.44
C ILE A 79 -3.76 5.46 -2.25
N PHE A 80 -3.70 4.13 -2.10
CA PHE A 80 -2.76 3.30 -2.85
C PHE A 80 -3.05 3.31 -4.36
N ALA A 81 -4.33 3.36 -4.76
CA ALA A 81 -4.70 3.49 -6.16
C ALA A 81 -4.23 4.84 -6.74
N ALA A 82 -4.45 5.94 -6.03
CA ALA A 82 -3.93 7.25 -6.45
C ALA A 82 -2.40 7.26 -6.55
N TYR A 83 -1.71 6.65 -5.59
CA TYR A 83 -0.25 6.53 -5.59
C TYR A 83 0.28 5.77 -6.80
N LEU A 84 -0.39 4.66 -7.18
CA LEU A 84 -0.08 3.87 -8.37
C LEU A 84 -0.30 4.69 -9.65
N ILE A 85 -1.41 5.44 -9.75
CA ILE A 85 -1.70 6.31 -10.91
C ILE A 85 -0.58 7.35 -11.08
N VAL A 86 -0.20 8.05 -10.01
CA VAL A 86 0.90 9.05 -10.07
C VAL A 86 2.21 8.37 -10.48
N ALA A 87 2.51 7.17 -9.96
CA ALA A 87 3.69 6.42 -10.34
C ALA A 87 3.72 6.09 -11.84
N LEU A 88 2.60 5.67 -12.41
CA LEU A 88 2.48 5.40 -13.85
C LEU A 88 2.62 6.67 -14.69
N LEU A 89 1.96 7.77 -14.29
CA LEU A 89 2.05 9.05 -14.99
C LEU A 89 3.49 9.54 -15.05
N VAL A 90 4.22 9.48 -13.94
CA VAL A 90 5.63 9.90 -13.89
C VAL A 90 6.50 8.97 -14.74
N LEU A 91 6.24 7.66 -14.73
CA LEU A 91 6.99 6.70 -15.55
C LEU A 91 6.79 6.94 -17.05
N ILE A 92 5.58 7.28 -17.48
CA ILE A 92 5.25 7.63 -18.88
C ILE A 92 5.84 9.01 -19.25
N ALA A 93 5.97 9.93 -18.30
CA ALA A 93 6.58 11.25 -18.53
C ALA A 93 8.12 11.22 -18.66
N GLN A 94 8.79 10.19 -18.12
CA GLN A 94 10.27 10.04 -18.19
C GLN A 94 10.85 10.04 -19.63
N PRO A 95 10.27 9.36 -20.64
CA PRO A 95 10.77 9.42 -22.01
C PRO A 95 10.60 10.80 -22.68
N PHE A 96 9.66 11.64 -22.20
CA PHE A 96 9.45 13.00 -22.70
C PHE A 96 10.30 14.04 -21.96
N LYS A 97 11.58 13.73 -21.67
CA LYS A 97 12.49 14.78 -21.19
C LYS A 97 12.54 15.89 -22.26
N PRO A 98 12.12 17.12 -21.96
CA PRO A 98 12.25 18.21 -22.91
C PRO A 98 13.72 18.39 -23.24
N LYS A 99 14.04 18.36 -24.54
CA LYS A 99 15.34 18.74 -25.10
C LYS A 99 15.75 20.05 -24.44
N LYS A 100 16.90 20.09 -23.75
CA LYS A 100 17.43 21.32 -23.16
C LYS A 100 17.38 22.39 -24.25
N ARG A 101 16.59 23.44 -24.03
CA ARG A 101 16.67 24.64 -24.85
C ARG A 101 17.95 25.32 -24.38
N ASP A 102 19.07 25.05 -25.04
CA ASP A 102 20.27 25.86 -24.92
C ASP A 102 19.94 27.26 -25.46
N LEU A 103 19.30 28.06 -24.61
CA LEU A 103 18.90 29.43 -24.86
C LEU A 103 19.79 30.36 -24.02
N PHE A 104 21.10 30.08 -24.03
CA PHE A 104 22.13 31.02 -23.61
C PHE A 104 23.37 30.81 -24.49
N GLY A 105 23.15 30.94 -25.80
CA GLY A 105 24.20 31.31 -26.73
C GLY A 105 24.30 32.83 -26.73
N ARG A 106 25.11 33.37 -25.82
CA ARG A 106 25.75 34.68 -25.96
C ARG A 106 27.01 34.72 -25.12
#